data_AF-A0A4R2H3X1-F1
#
_entry.id   AF-A0A4R2H3X1-F1
#
_cell.length_a   1.000
_cell.length_b   1.000
_cell.length_c   1.000
_cell.angle_alpha   90.00
_cell.angle_beta   90.00
_cell.angle_gamma   90.00
#
_symmetry.space_group_name_H-M   'P 1'
#
loop_
_entity.id
_entity.type
_entity.pdbx_description
1 polymer ?
#
loop_
_entity_poly.entity_id
_entity_poly.type
_entity_poly.pdbx_seq_one_letter_code
_entity_poly.pdbx_strand_id
1 'polypeptide(L)'
;MNATDALLRDFDRWDDDLARLEDEYAAGDWAQRERLMITAQRTVTTYRDRILPQLRAEAPATTYGHVVADQLTHAVDLLDDLQRELVRPGQTAHLELRINETLAVIRVLGTVVRRVHQLDHAHQF
;
A
#
# COMPACT_ATOMS: atom_id res chain seq x y z
N MET A 1 6.05 -5.60 -22.82
CA MET A 1 5.96 -5.14 -21.43
C MET A 1 5.54 -6.35 -20.62
N ASN A 2 6.44 -6.87 -19.80
CA ASN A 2 6.15 -8.09 -19.03
C ASN A 2 5.20 -7.74 -17.86
N ALA A 3 4.59 -8.75 -17.22
CA ALA A 3 3.66 -8.53 -16.11
C ALA A 3 4.32 -7.73 -14.96
N THR A 4 5.59 -8.03 -14.70
CA THR A 4 6.43 -7.38 -13.70
C THR A 4 6.60 -5.87 -13.92
N ASP A 5 6.83 -5.43 -15.16
CA ASP A 5 6.90 -4.01 -15.52
C ASP A 5 5.56 -3.29 -15.27
N ALA A 6 4.44 -4.02 -15.39
CA ALA A 6 3.13 -3.48 -15.08
C ALA A 6 2.95 -3.33 -13.56
N LEU A 7 3.32 -4.35 -12.78
CA LEU A 7 3.25 -4.32 -11.32
C LEU A 7 4.13 -3.21 -10.72
N LEU A 8 5.37 -3.06 -11.18
CA LEU A 8 6.28 -2.03 -10.68
C LEU A 8 5.74 -0.61 -10.96
N ARG A 9 5.18 -0.39 -12.17
CA ARG A 9 4.55 0.91 -12.49
C ARG A 9 3.28 1.17 -11.70
N ASP A 10 2.60 0.14 -11.23
CA ASP A 10 1.44 0.29 -10.37
C ASP A 10 1.85 0.70 -8.95
N PHE A 11 2.96 0.17 -8.44
CA PHE A 11 3.58 0.64 -7.20
C PHE A 11 4.07 2.09 -7.33
N ASP A 12 4.79 2.43 -8.39
CA ASP A 12 5.32 3.77 -8.59
C ASP A 12 4.20 4.81 -8.75
N ARG A 13 3.17 4.47 -9.53
CA ARG A 13 1.98 5.33 -9.66
C ARG A 13 1.29 5.54 -8.32
N TRP A 14 1.16 4.49 -7.50
CA TRP A 14 0.54 4.64 -6.20
C TRP A 14 1.35 5.54 -5.27
N ASP A 15 2.69 5.41 -5.27
CA ASP A 15 3.55 6.30 -4.48
C ASP A 15 3.45 7.75 -4.94
N ASP A 16 3.41 8.01 -6.25
CA ASP A 16 3.20 9.35 -6.82
C ASP A 16 1.82 9.92 -6.45
N ASP A 17 0.77 9.10 -6.54
CA ASP A 17 -0.59 9.49 -6.15
C ASP A 17 -0.68 9.79 -4.65
N LEU A 18 0.08 9.06 -3.82
CA LEU A 18 0.14 9.28 -2.38
C LEU A 18 0.90 10.55 -2.02
N ALA A 19 2.02 10.83 -2.68
CA ALA A 19 2.75 12.09 -2.53
C ALA A 19 1.87 13.28 -2.95
N ARG A 20 1.14 13.16 -4.06
CA ARG A 20 0.17 14.18 -4.50
C ARG A 20 -0.94 14.39 -3.48
N LEU A 21 -1.48 13.31 -2.91
CA LEU A 21 -2.48 13.39 -1.85
C LEU A 21 -1.92 14.13 -0.62
N GLU A 22 -0.71 13.79 -0.17
CA GLU A 22 -0.04 14.48 0.94
C GLU A 22 0.16 15.98 0.65
N ASP A 23 0.52 16.36 -0.57
CA ASP A 23 0.66 17.74 -1.01
C ASP A 23 -0.69 18.49 -1.07
N GLU A 24 -1.72 17.90 -1.69
CA GLU A 24 -3.09 18.44 -1.76
C GLU A 24 -3.66 18.69 -0.35
N TYR A 25 -3.32 17.80 0.58
CA TYR A 25 -3.71 17.86 1.97
C TYR A 25 -2.92 18.84 2.82
N ALA A 26 -1.66 19.10 2.49
CA ALA A 26 -0.87 20.15 3.12
C ALA A 26 -1.34 21.54 2.67
N ALA A 27 -1.85 21.65 1.44
CA ALA A 27 -2.34 22.90 0.86
C ALA A 27 -3.79 23.26 1.24
N GLY A 28 -4.59 22.30 1.74
CA GLY A 28 -6.00 22.50 2.09
C GLY A 28 -6.27 22.52 3.60
N ASP A 29 -7.40 23.10 4.00
CA ASP A 29 -7.87 23.18 5.41
C ASP A 29 -8.62 21.91 5.86
N TRP A 30 -8.18 20.74 5.38
CA TRP A 30 -8.86 19.47 5.65
C TRP A 30 -8.57 18.99 7.07
N ALA A 31 -9.60 18.50 7.77
CA ALA A 31 -9.40 17.87 9.07
C ALA A 31 -8.49 16.64 8.91
N GLN A 32 -7.51 16.48 9.81
CA GLN A 32 -6.56 15.35 9.80
C GLN A 32 -7.22 13.98 9.59
N ARG A 33 -8.36 13.78 10.23
CA ARG A 33 -9.14 12.54 10.14
C ARG A 33 -9.69 12.26 8.75
N GLU A 34 -10.18 13.28 8.05
CA GLU A 34 -10.73 13.12 6.69
C GLU A 34 -9.63 12.75 5.71
N ARG A 35 -8.45 13.39 5.85
CA ARG A 35 -7.25 13.07 5.08
C ARG A 35 -6.83 11.62 5.27
N LEU A 36 -6.81 11.18 6.53
CA LEU A 36 -6.44 9.82 6.88
C LEU A 36 -7.43 8.78 6.34
N MET A 37 -8.73 9.06 6.42
CA MET A 37 -9.78 8.20 5.88
C MET A 37 -9.69 8.04 4.37
N ILE A 38 -9.48 9.12 3.63
CA ILE A 38 -9.36 9.06 2.17
C ILE A 38 -8.08 8.31 1.76
N THR A 39 -6.97 8.57 2.45
CA THR A 39 -5.70 7.88 2.22
C THR A 39 -5.85 6.37 2.46
N ALA A 40 -6.45 5.98 3.59
CA ALA A 40 -6.71 4.58 3.91
C ALA A 40 -7.61 3.92 2.85
N GLN A 41 -8.74 4.55 2.50
CA GLN A 41 -9.66 4.02 1.48
C GLN A 41 -8.97 3.80 0.14
N ARG A 42 -8.25 4.82 -0.35
CA ARG A 42 -7.56 4.73 -1.65
C ARG A 42 -6.47 3.68 -1.64
N THR A 43 -5.75 3.52 -0.52
CA THR A 43 -4.75 2.46 -0.34
C THR A 43 -5.43 1.09 -0.42
N VAL A 44 -6.48 0.85 0.35
CA VAL A 44 -7.19 -0.44 0.38
C VAL A 44 -7.72 -0.80 -1.00
N THR A 45 -8.41 0.12 -1.67
CA THR A 45 -8.97 -0.10 -3.01
C THR A 45 -7.86 -0.39 -4.03
N THR A 46 -6.81 0.45 -4.09
CA THR A 46 -5.70 0.26 -5.04
C THR A 46 -5.00 -1.08 -4.82
N TYR A 47 -4.71 -1.43 -3.57
CA TYR A 47 -3.98 -2.66 -3.29
C TYR A 47 -4.83 -3.91 -3.56
N ARG A 48 -6.09 -3.93 -3.16
CA ARG A 48 -6.97 -5.10 -3.37
C ARG A 48 -7.31 -5.32 -4.83
N ASP A 49 -7.66 -4.27 -5.55
CA ASP A 49 -8.19 -4.42 -6.91
C ASP A 49 -7.09 -4.58 -7.94
N ARG A 50 -5.87 -4.08 -7.66
CA ARG A 50 -4.82 -3.95 -8.67
C ARG A 50 -3.49 -4.57 -8.27
N ILE A 51 -2.92 -4.19 -7.13
CA ILE A 51 -1.55 -4.59 -6.77
C ILE A 51 -1.48 -6.05 -6.29
N LEU A 52 -2.32 -6.44 -5.32
CA LEU A 52 -2.30 -7.79 -4.74
C LEU A 52 -2.60 -8.91 -5.74
N PRO A 53 -3.57 -8.78 -6.67
CA PRO A 53 -3.81 -9.79 -7.68
C PRO A 53 -2.59 -10.02 -8.58
N GLN A 54 -1.94 -8.93 -9.03
CA GLN A 54 -0.74 -9.00 -9.86
C GLN A 54 0.45 -9.58 -9.10
N LEU A 55 0.69 -9.10 -7.87
CA LEU A 55 1.76 -9.61 -7.02
C LEU A 55 1.61 -11.12 -6.75
N ARG A 56 0.39 -11.61 -6.52
CA ARG A 56 0.13 -13.05 -6.33
C ARG A 56 0.34 -13.86 -7.61
N ALA A 57 0.02 -13.30 -8.77
CA ALA A 57 0.29 -13.95 -10.05
C ALA A 57 1.80 -14.07 -10.31
N GLU A 58 2.60 -13.11 -9.86
CA GLU A 58 4.05 -13.10 -9.97
C GLU A 58 4.79 -13.81 -8.84
N ALA A 59 4.13 -14.03 -7.69
CA ALA A 59 4.72 -14.61 -6.49
C ALA A 59 5.50 -15.92 -6.74
N PRO A 60 5.04 -16.87 -7.60
CA PRO A 60 5.78 -18.10 -7.87
C PRO A 60 7.14 -17.89 -8.56
N ALA A 61 7.36 -16.73 -9.19
CA ALA A 61 8.59 -16.42 -9.91
C ALA A 61 9.72 -15.91 -9.00
N THR A 62 9.44 -15.58 -7.75
CA THR A 62 10.41 -15.01 -6.81
C THR A 62 10.46 -15.82 -5.52
N THR A 63 11.66 -16.02 -4.96
CA THR A 63 11.86 -16.85 -3.74
C THR A 63 11.05 -16.35 -2.54
N TYR A 64 10.79 -15.03 -2.47
CA TYR A 64 10.08 -14.39 -1.36
C TYR A 64 8.68 -13.89 -1.72
N GLY A 65 8.23 -14.11 -2.97
CA GLY A 65 7.01 -13.49 -3.50
C GLY A 65 5.76 -13.83 -2.70
N HIS A 66 5.60 -15.09 -2.29
CA HIS A 66 4.46 -15.52 -1.48
C HIS A 66 4.44 -14.88 -0.09
N VAL A 67 5.59 -14.82 0.59
CA VAL A 67 5.69 -14.21 1.93
C VAL A 67 5.35 -12.74 1.88
N VAL A 68 5.88 -12.01 0.90
CA VAL A 68 5.63 -10.57 0.75
C VAL A 68 4.17 -10.31 0.36
N ALA A 69 3.60 -11.12 -0.54
CA ALA A 69 2.19 -11.02 -0.92
C ALA A 69 1.24 -11.25 0.27
N ASP A 70 1.54 -12.22 1.12
CA ASP A 70 0.75 -12.51 2.33
C ASP A 70 0.87 -11.39 3.37
N GLN A 71 2.08 -10.88 3.61
CA GLN A 71 2.27 -9.75 4.53
C GLN A 71 1.57 -8.48 4.04
N LEU A 72 1.65 -8.20 2.74
CA LEU A 72 0.99 -7.05 2.13
C LEU A 72 -0.54 -7.19 2.19
N THR A 73 -1.05 -8.42 1.97
CA THR A 73 -2.49 -8.73 2.15
C THR A 73 -2.91 -8.43 3.58
N HIS A 74 -2.18 -8.96 4.57
CA HIS A 74 -2.53 -8.79 5.98
C HIS A 74 -2.53 -7.32 6.41
N ALA A 75 -1.54 -6.54 5.97
CA ALA A 75 -1.48 -5.12 6.28
C ALA A 75 -2.64 -4.33 5.64
N VAL A 76 -3.04 -4.67 4.40
CA VAL A 76 -4.17 -4.05 3.71
C VAL A 76 -5.51 -4.41 4.38
N ASP A 77 -5.68 -5.66 4.82
CA ASP A 77 -6.88 -6.09 5.54
C ASP A 77 -6.99 -5.39 6.92
N LEU A 78 -5.88 -5.29 7.65
CA LEU A 78 -5.83 -4.53 8.90
C LEU A 78 -6.19 -3.04 8.67
N LEU A 79 -5.71 -2.45 7.58
CA LEU A 79 -6.03 -1.05 7.25
C LEU A 79 -7.52 -0.84 6.99
N ASP A 80 -8.17 -1.76 6.28
CA ASP A 80 -9.62 -1.73 6.03
C ASP A 80 -10.41 -1.86 7.34
N ASP A 81 -10.00 -2.77 8.23
CA ASP A 81 -10.64 -2.92 9.54
C ASP A 81 -10.49 -1.66 10.40
N LEU A 82 -9.29 -1.10 10.51
CA LEU A 82 -9.03 0.14 11.23
C LEU A 82 -9.81 1.33 10.66
N GLN A 83 -9.93 1.40 9.33
CA GLN A 83 -10.72 2.44 8.66
C GLN A 83 -12.20 2.34 9.04
N ARG A 84 -12.77 1.13 9.05
CA ARG A 84 -14.17 0.89 9.46
C ARG A 84 -14.39 1.23 10.94
N GLU A 85 -13.40 0.97 11.78
CA GLU A 85 -13.43 1.34 13.20
C GLU A 85 -13.33 2.85 13.40
N LEU A 86 -12.52 3.54 12.59
CA LEU A 86 -12.41 5.00 12.65
C LEU A 86 -13.72 5.70 12.27
N VAL A 87 -14.66 5.07 11.55
CA VAL A 87 -16.00 5.63 11.32
C VAL A 87 -16.87 5.60 12.59
N ARG A 88 -16.59 4.70 13.54
CA ARG A 88 -17.36 4.57 14.77
C ARG A 88 -16.99 5.66 15.78
N PRO A 89 -17.95 6.19 16.57
CA PRO A 89 -17.64 7.11 17.68
C PRO A 89 -16.80 6.39 18.75
N GLY A 90 -15.62 6.92 19.14
CA GLY A 90 -14.72 6.24 20.08
C GLY A 90 -13.29 6.80 20.17
N GLN A 91 -12.31 5.98 20.59
CA GLN A 91 -10.89 6.33 20.79
C GLN A 91 -10.17 6.68 19.47
N THR A 92 -10.43 7.87 18.94
CA THR A 92 -9.96 8.32 17.62
C THR A 92 -8.44 8.43 17.50
N ALA A 93 -7.75 8.98 18.50
CA ALA A 93 -6.31 9.23 18.40
C ALA A 93 -5.48 7.93 18.29
N HIS A 94 -5.88 6.87 19.00
CA HIS A 94 -5.20 5.57 18.89
C HIS A 94 -5.43 4.93 17.53
N LEU A 95 -6.66 4.96 17.02
CA LEU A 95 -7.00 4.45 15.70
C LEU A 95 -6.27 5.21 14.58
N GLU A 96 -6.18 6.54 14.69
CA GLU A 96 -5.44 7.37 13.75
C GLU A 96 -3.95 7.02 13.71
N LEU A 97 -3.32 6.79 14.87
CA LEU A 97 -1.93 6.33 14.93
C LEU A 97 -1.77 4.95 14.26
N ARG A 98 -2.63 3.99 14.60
CA ARG A 98 -2.60 2.62 14.04
C ARG A 98 -2.77 2.60 12.52
N ILE A 99 -3.60 3.47 11.96
CA ILE A 99 -3.75 3.62 10.52
C ILE A 99 -2.45 4.13 9.89
N ASN A 100 -1.83 5.16 10.46
CA ASN A 100 -0.55 5.69 9.96
C ASN A 100 0.56 4.64 10.01
N GLU A 101 0.67 3.88 11.11
CA GLU A 101 1.62 2.76 11.22
C GLU A 101 1.39 1.71 10.14
N THR A 102 0.12 1.34 9.90
CA THR A 102 -0.23 0.33 8.89
C THR A 102 0.07 0.82 7.48
N LEU A 103 -0.21 2.09 7.17
CA LEU A 103 0.19 2.72 5.91
C LEU A 103 1.71 2.71 5.72
N ALA A 104 2.48 2.99 6.77
CA ALA A 104 3.93 2.94 6.71
C ALA A 104 4.45 1.51 6.43
N VAL A 105 3.86 0.49 7.05
CA VAL A 105 4.18 -0.92 6.77
C VAL A 105 3.91 -1.26 5.30
N ILE A 106 2.77 -0.87 4.76
CA ILE A 106 2.42 -1.10 3.35
C ILE A 106 3.45 -0.47 2.41
N ARG A 107 3.89 0.77 2.68
CA ARG A 107 4.93 1.48 1.90
C ARG A 107 6.28 0.75 1.95
N VAL A 108 6.69 0.27 3.13
CA VAL A 108 7.93 -0.48 3.31
C VAL A 108 7.88 -1.79 2.53
N LEU A 109 6.78 -2.54 2.63
CA LEU A 109 6.60 -3.79 1.89
C LEU A 109 6.59 -3.55 0.37
N GLY A 110 5.91 -2.52 -0.12
CA GLY A 110 5.96 -2.12 -1.54
C GLY A 110 7.38 -1.81 -2.01
N THR A 111 8.19 -1.16 -1.17
CA THR A 111 9.61 -0.91 -1.46
C THR A 111 10.44 -2.20 -1.51
N VAL A 112 10.16 -3.16 -0.62
CA VAL A 112 10.81 -4.47 -0.64
C VAL A 112 10.48 -5.23 -1.93
N VAL A 113 9.21 -5.25 -2.36
CA VAL A 113 8.80 -5.85 -3.64
C VAL A 113 9.63 -5.29 -4.78
N ARG A 114 9.74 -3.96 -4.89
CA ARG A 114 10.52 -3.30 -5.94
C ARG A 114 12.00 -3.71 -5.93
N ARG A 115 12.62 -3.73 -4.76
CA ARG A 115 14.05 -4.08 -4.63
C ARG A 115 14.30 -5.54 -4.99
N VAL A 116 13.45 -6.46 -4.53
CA VAL A 116 13.56 -7.89 -4.86
C VAL A 116 13.46 -8.08 -6.37
N HIS A 117 12.45 -7.47 -7.00
CA HIS A 117 12.26 -7.54 -8.45
C HIS A 117 13.44 -6.94 -9.24
N GLN A 118 14.02 -5.83 -8.80
CA GLN A 118 15.21 -5.25 -9.42
C GLN A 118 16.44 -6.17 -9.35
N LEU A 119 16.65 -6.84 -8.21
CA LEU A 119 17.76 -7.77 -8.01
C LEU A 119 17.59 -9.03 -8.87
N ASP A 120 16.39 -9.59 -8.94
CA ASP A 120 16.12 -10.78 -9.75
C ASP A 120 16.35 -10.53 -11.25
N HIS A 121 16.07 -9.32 -11.75
CA HIS A 121 16.38 -8.93 -13.13
C HIS A 121 17.88 -8.70 -13.38
N ALA A 122 18.63 -8.27 -12.36
CA ALA A 122 20.08 -8.05 -12.48
C ALA A 122 20.88 -9.37 -12.52
N HIS A 123 20.34 -10.46 -11.98
CA HIS A 123 20.98 -11.79 -11.97
C HIS A 123 20.62 -12.68 -13.17
N GLN A 124 19.83 -12.18 -14.14
CA GLN A 124 19.45 -12.92 -15.36
C GLN A 124 20.30 -12.59 -16.59
N PHE A 125 21.38 -11.80 -16.44
CA PHE A 125 22.40 -11.51 -17.46
C PHE A 125 23.77 -12.04 -17.04
#